data_AF-A0A1X1GUE8-F1
#
_entry.id   AF-A0A1X1GUE8-F1
#
_cell.length_a   1.000
_cell.length_b   1.000
_cell.length_c   1.000
_cell.angle_alpha   90.00
_cell.angle_beta   90.00
_cell.angle_gamma   90.00
#
_symmetry.space_group_name_H-M   'P 1'
#
loop_
_entity.id
_entity.type
_entity.pdbx_description
1 polymer ?
#
loop_
_entity_poly.entity_id
_entity_poly.type
_entity_poly.pdbx_seq_one_letter_code
_entity_poly.pdbx_strand_id
1 'polypeptide(L)'
;TVILSGTKVWDDNNNQDGKRTRSVKVQILNGEKVVQEIEVSEKTGWKFESKKLPKYENGKEIKYTVKEVAVASYETTITSEKDGKYTITNTHTPAKINVKGQKIWDDANNKDGIRPDSIVVKLLANGVETGKTATASVASGWTYEFTDLDRYQDGGKEIVYTVKEAYVPKGYTSEVIGTNIVNHHKPKDPEPNKPQDPEPNKPKDPEPGKPGPKPQLPNTGEKSSNAAVVAGLALMTVTGGLYFVSRKNK
;
A
#
# COMPACT_ATOMS: atom_id res chain seq x y z
N THR A 1 -32.90 6.19 44.41
CA THR A 1 -32.39 6.72 43.13
C THR A 1 -31.41 5.71 42.55
N VAL A 2 -31.02 5.89 41.29
CA VAL A 2 -29.95 5.13 40.62
C VAL A 2 -28.95 6.10 40.01
N ILE A 3 -27.70 5.65 39.85
CA ILE A 3 -26.62 6.38 39.17
C ILE A 3 -26.06 5.42 38.12
N LEU A 4 -25.91 5.90 36.89
CA LEU A 4 -25.23 5.17 35.83
C LEU A 4 -23.86 5.79 35.66
N SER A 5 -22.82 4.96 35.58
CA SER A 5 -21.46 5.43 35.37
C SER A 5 -20.78 4.59 34.31
N GLY A 6 -19.64 5.05 33.80
CA GLY A 6 -18.92 4.26 32.82
C GLY A 6 -17.65 4.89 32.31
N THR A 7 -17.01 4.13 31.42
CA THR A 7 -15.79 4.53 30.72
C THR A 7 -16.01 4.54 29.22
N LYS A 8 -15.28 5.43 28.54
CA LYS A 8 -15.17 5.49 27.09
C LYS A 8 -13.80 4.97 26.68
N VAL A 9 -13.79 4.00 25.79
CA VAL A 9 -12.61 3.37 25.20
C VAL A 9 -12.55 3.70 23.71
N TRP A 10 -11.34 3.93 23.21
CA TRP A 10 -11.04 4.12 21.80
C TRP A 10 -10.18 2.95 21.32
N ASP A 11 -10.64 2.26 20.29
CA ASP A 11 -9.94 1.16 19.62
C ASP A 11 -9.64 1.59 18.18
N ASP A 12 -8.57 2.38 18.01
CA ASP A 12 -8.27 3.14 16.79
C ASP A 12 -6.78 3.24 16.48
N ASN A 13 -6.00 2.27 16.97
CA ASN A 13 -4.54 2.23 16.89
C ASN A 13 -3.87 3.55 17.30
N ASN A 14 -4.13 4.01 18.53
CA ASN A 14 -3.61 5.28 19.05
C ASN A 14 -3.95 6.49 18.17
N ASN A 15 -5.17 6.53 17.62
CA ASN A 15 -5.61 7.58 16.71
C ASN A 15 -4.68 7.75 15.49
N GLN A 16 -4.25 6.63 14.89
CA GLN A 16 -3.35 6.61 13.72
C GLN A 16 -3.85 7.55 12.61
N ASP A 17 -5.13 7.44 12.25
CA ASP A 17 -5.73 8.20 11.16
C ASP A 17 -6.14 9.63 11.57
N GLY A 18 -5.92 10.02 12.82
CA GLY A 18 -6.26 11.37 13.32
C GLY A 18 -7.76 11.67 13.35
N LYS A 19 -8.62 10.65 13.33
CA LYS A 19 -10.09 10.78 13.27
C LYS A 19 -10.77 10.92 14.62
N ARG A 20 -10.08 10.63 15.73
CA ARG A 20 -10.65 10.70 17.08
C ARG A 20 -11.11 12.12 17.41
N THR A 21 -12.35 12.26 17.87
CA THR A 21 -12.89 13.54 18.35
C THR A 21 -12.33 13.89 19.72
N ARG A 22 -12.32 15.18 20.08
CA ARG A 22 -11.86 15.64 21.40
C ARG A 22 -12.84 15.33 22.53
N SER A 23 -14.11 15.19 22.19
CA SER A 23 -15.18 14.79 23.10
C SER A 23 -16.25 14.01 22.36
N VAL A 24 -17.08 13.34 23.15
CA VAL A 24 -18.28 12.62 22.71
C VAL A 24 -19.44 12.97 23.64
N LYS A 25 -20.67 12.70 23.19
CA LYS A 25 -21.89 12.94 23.96
C LYS A 25 -22.53 11.61 24.32
N VAL A 26 -22.56 11.31 25.61
CA VAL A 26 -23.24 10.14 26.16
C VAL A 26 -24.63 10.54 26.63
N GLN A 27 -25.64 9.83 26.18
CA GLN A 27 -27.05 10.06 26.51
C GLN A 27 -27.54 8.95 27.43
N ILE A 28 -28.21 9.34 28.51
CA ILE A 28 -28.96 8.45 29.39
C ILE A 28 -30.43 8.52 28.98
N LEU A 29 -31.05 7.37 28.73
CA LEU A 29 -32.42 7.29 28.24
C LEU A 29 -33.33 6.55 29.21
N ASN A 30 -34.57 7.03 29.32
CA ASN A 30 -35.70 6.29 29.86
C ASN A 30 -36.62 5.92 28.68
N GLY A 31 -36.56 4.67 28.22
CA GLY A 31 -37.13 4.29 26.93
C GLY A 31 -36.43 5.04 25.80
N GLU A 32 -37.19 5.82 25.02
CA GLU A 32 -36.67 6.65 23.93
C GLU A 32 -36.33 8.09 24.37
N LYS A 33 -36.75 8.49 25.57
CA LYS A 33 -36.57 9.86 26.05
C LYS A 33 -35.17 10.04 26.61
N VAL A 34 -34.41 10.98 26.05
CA VAL A 34 -33.15 11.44 26.64
C VAL A 34 -33.45 12.22 27.93
N VAL A 35 -32.97 11.70 29.06
CA VAL A 35 -33.18 12.32 30.39
C VAL A 35 -31.93 13.07 30.89
N GLN A 36 -30.77 12.78 30.28
CA GLN A 36 -29.52 13.48 30.50
C GLN A 36 -28.59 13.28 29.30
N GLU A 37 -27.83 14.32 28.95
CA GLU A 37 -26.68 14.25 28.04
C GLU A 37 -25.42 14.69 28.79
N ILE A 38 -24.33 13.97 28.60
CA ILE A 38 -23.06 14.14 29.31
C ILE A 38 -21.96 14.24 28.27
N GLU A 39 -21.18 15.32 28.34
CA GLU A 39 -19.96 15.43 27.53
C GLU A 39 -18.82 14.65 28.19
N VAL A 40 -18.19 13.77 27.43
CA VAL A 40 -17.07 12.92 27.87
C VAL A 40 -15.86 13.26 27.02
N SER A 41 -14.72 13.49 27.67
CA SER A 41 -13.49 13.91 27.01
C SER A 41 -12.26 13.44 27.77
N GLU A 42 -11.08 13.73 27.23
CA GLU A 42 -9.82 13.52 27.95
C GLU A 42 -9.77 14.27 29.29
N LYS A 43 -10.38 15.47 29.37
CA LYS A 43 -10.46 16.25 30.62
C LYS A 43 -11.26 15.53 31.70
N THR A 44 -12.23 14.70 31.33
CA THR A 44 -13.00 13.87 32.26
C THR A 44 -12.35 12.50 32.48
N GLY A 45 -11.14 12.29 31.96
CA GLY A 45 -10.46 10.99 31.98
C GLY A 45 -11.22 9.91 31.21
N TRP A 46 -11.99 10.31 30.18
CA TRP A 46 -12.90 9.44 29.43
C TRP A 46 -13.87 8.66 30.32
N LYS A 47 -14.33 9.28 31.41
CA LYS A 47 -15.33 8.73 32.34
C LYS A 47 -16.59 9.59 32.33
N PHE A 48 -17.72 8.98 32.65
CA PHE A 48 -18.98 9.66 32.87
C PHE A 48 -19.71 9.11 34.09
N GLU A 49 -20.53 9.96 34.70
CA GLU A 49 -21.46 9.61 35.76
C GLU A 49 -22.73 10.44 35.58
N SER A 50 -23.89 9.77 35.64
CA SER A 50 -25.18 10.44 35.56
C SER A 50 -25.49 11.19 36.85
N LYS A 51 -26.43 12.14 36.79
CA LYS A 51 -27.07 12.64 38.01
C LYS A 51 -27.80 11.50 38.74
N LYS A 52 -28.21 11.72 39.99
CA LYS A 52 -29.12 10.81 40.69
C LYS A 52 -30.47 10.78 39.97
N LEU A 53 -30.83 9.64 39.41
CA LEU A 53 -32.09 9.44 38.69
C LEU A 53 -33.12 8.70 39.56
N PRO A 54 -34.44 8.91 39.38
CA PRO A 54 -35.47 8.14 40.08
C PRO A 54 -35.33 6.64 39.78
N LYS A 55 -35.52 5.78 40.79
CA LYS A 55 -35.49 4.33 40.60
C LYS A 55 -36.85 3.78 40.12
N TYR A 56 -37.93 4.44 40.54
CA TYR A 56 -39.30 4.04 40.24
C TYR A 56 -40.09 5.22 39.68
N GLU A 57 -41.02 4.92 38.78
CA GLU A 57 -42.04 5.83 38.25
C GLU A 57 -43.39 5.12 38.36
N ASN A 58 -44.35 5.72 39.08
CA ASN A 58 -45.66 5.12 39.33
C ASN A 58 -45.61 3.68 39.90
N GLY A 59 -44.66 3.42 40.80
CA GLY A 59 -44.46 2.11 41.42
C GLY A 59 -43.77 1.06 40.54
N LYS A 60 -43.43 1.37 39.29
CA LYS A 60 -42.68 0.48 38.39
C LYS A 60 -41.20 0.89 38.32
N GLU A 61 -40.29 -0.09 38.31
CA GLU A 61 -38.86 0.19 38.19
C GLU A 61 -38.52 0.73 36.80
N ILE A 62 -37.68 1.77 36.75
CA ILE A 62 -37.27 2.40 35.50
C ILE A 62 -36.00 1.72 34.99
N LYS A 63 -36.04 1.19 33.77
CA LYS A 63 -34.89 0.60 33.10
C LYS A 63 -34.19 1.65 32.22
N TYR A 64 -33.19 2.31 32.77
CA TYR A 64 -32.37 3.24 32.00
C TYR A 64 -31.40 2.52 31.06
N THR A 65 -31.10 3.15 29.94
CA THR A 65 -30.09 2.71 28.99
C THR A 65 -29.10 3.84 28.69
N VAL A 66 -27.93 3.45 28.20
CA VAL A 66 -26.87 4.36 27.76
C VAL A 66 -26.77 4.28 26.24
N LYS A 67 -26.66 5.42 25.59
CA LYS A 67 -26.37 5.55 24.16
C LYS A 67 -25.26 6.59 23.96
N GLU A 68 -24.49 6.45 22.89
CA GLU A 68 -23.61 7.52 22.43
C GLU A 68 -24.18 8.18 21.17
N VAL A 69 -24.05 9.50 21.08
CA VAL A 69 -24.28 10.22 19.82
C VAL A 69 -23.24 9.75 18.80
N ALA A 70 -23.70 9.32 17.62
CA ALA A 70 -22.85 8.73 16.59
C ALA A 70 -21.58 9.57 16.33
N VAL A 71 -20.43 8.89 16.33
CA VAL A 71 -19.13 9.49 16.04
C VAL A 71 -18.75 9.10 14.61
N ALA A 72 -18.50 10.10 13.76
CA ALA A 72 -18.17 9.87 12.36
C ALA A 72 -16.94 8.96 12.21
N SER A 73 -17.01 7.98 11.30
CA SER A 73 -15.96 6.99 11.01
C SER A 73 -15.69 5.96 12.12
N TYR A 74 -16.54 5.87 13.14
CA TYR A 74 -16.44 4.88 14.20
C TYR A 74 -17.68 4.01 14.30
N GLU A 75 -17.48 2.74 14.64
CA GLU A 75 -18.53 1.86 15.11
C GLU A 75 -18.54 1.87 16.64
N THR A 76 -19.73 2.02 17.22
CA THR A 76 -19.90 2.08 18.68
C THR A 76 -20.46 0.76 19.20
N THR A 77 -19.82 0.21 20.22
CA THR A 77 -20.36 -0.89 21.04
C THR A 77 -20.53 -0.42 22.47
N ILE A 78 -21.60 -0.85 23.13
CA ILE A 78 -21.89 -0.51 24.53
C ILE A 78 -22.11 -1.80 25.29
N THR A 79 -21.28 -2.05 26.30
CA THR A 79 -21.43 -3.17 27.22
C THR A 79 -21.86 -2.65 28.59
N SER A 80 -22.82 -3.33 29.19
CA SER A 80 -23.24 -3.07 30.57
C SER A 80 -22.59 -4.09 31.50
N GLU A 81 -21.93 -3.61 32.54
CA GLU A 81 -21.45 -4.39 33.67
C GLU A 81 -22.53 -4.45 34.76
N LYS A 82 -22.24 -5.17 35.86
CA LYS A 82 -23.08 -5.14 37.06
C LYS A 82 -23.14 -3.72 37.65
N ASP A 83 -24.18 -3.46 38.43
CA ASP A 83 -24.32 -2.24 39.25
C ASP A 83 -24.40 -0.90 38.48
N GLY A 84 -24.88 -0.94 37.23
CA GLY A 84 -25.12 0.28 36.45
C GLY A 84 -23.84 0.92 35.88
N LYS A 85 -22.77 0.12 35.78
CA LYS A 85 -21.52 0.52 35.13
C LYS A 85 -21.52 0.12 33.65
N TYR A 86 -20.97 0.97 32.78
CA TYR A 86 -20.95 0.76 31.34
C TYR A 86 -19.55 0.96 30.77
N THR A 87 -19.26 0.26 29.67
CA THR A 87 -18.12 0.55 28.82
C THR A 87 -18.63 0.83 27.41
N ILE A 88 -18.31 2.02 26.91
CA ILE A 88 -18.60 2.44 25.54
C ILE A 88 -17.29 2.34 24.77
N THR A 89 -17.24 1.53 23.71
CA THR A 89 -16.06 1.39 22.86
C THR A 89 -16.38 1.91 21.47
N ASN A 90 -15.56 2.85 20.98
CA ASN A 90 -15.58 3.24 19.59
C ASN A 90 -14.39 2.62 18.87
N THR A 91 -14.69 1.84 17.83
CA THR A 91 -13.68 1.15 17.01
C THR A 91 -13.56 1.82 15.65
N HIS A 92 -12.32 2.03 15.21
CA HIS A 92 -11.97 2.53 13.88
C HIS A 92 -10.79 1.75 13.32
N THR A 93 -11.00 1.11 12.17
CA THR A 93 -9.93 0.41 11.45
C THR A 93 -9.09 1.42 10.66
N PRO A 94 -7.78 1.54 10.92
CA PRO A 94 -6.92 2.47 10.20
C PRO A 94 -6.87 2.19 8.68
N ALA A 95 -6.77 3.25 7.88
CA ALA A 95 -6.71 3.13 6.43
C ALA A 95 -5.40 2.50 5.96
N LYS A 96 -5.52 1.55 5.02
CA LYS A 96 -4.41 0.90 4.32
C LYS A 96 -4.34 1.32 2.85
N ILE A 97 -3.15 1.26 2.26
CA ILE A 97 -2.89 1.48 0.83
C ILE A 97 -1.92 0.44 0.28
N ASN A 98 -1.86 0.36 -1.05
CA ASN A 98 -0.86 -0.41 -1.78
C ASN A 98 0.02 0.53 -2.61
N VAL A 99 1.30 0.19 -2.75
CA VAL A 99 2.27 0.91 -3.59
C VAL A 99 2.71 -0.05 -4.70
N LYS A 100 2.48 0.36 -5.95
CA LYS A 100 2.83 -0.42 -7.15
C LYS A 100 3.86 0.33 -7.98
N GLY A 101 4.73 -0.42 -8.62
CA GLY A 101 5.76 0.13 -9.49
C GLY A 101 6.19 -0.83 -10.58
N GLN A 102 6.92 -0.30 -11.55
CA GLN A 102 7.50 -1.05 -12.64
C GLN A 102 9.02 -0.83 -12.71
N LYS A 103 9.71 -1.85 -13.21
CA LYS A 103 11.12 -1.76 -13.60
C LYS A 103 11.20 -1.58 -15.11
N ILE A 104 11.86 -0.52 -15.53
CA ILE A 104 12.07 -0.15 -16.92
C ILE A 104 13.58 -0.26 -17.22
N TRP A 105 13.88 -0.82 -18.39
CA TRP A 105 15.25 -0.98 -18.89
C TRP A 105 15.42 -0.15 -20.16
N ASP A 106 16.29 0.85 -20.09
CA ASP A 106 16.75 1.63 -21.23
C ASP A 106 18.16 1.14 -21.60
N ASP A 107 18.23 0.02 -22.33
CA ASP A 107 19.46 -0.72 -22.63
C ASP A 107 19.49 -1.34 -24.04
N ALA A 108 18.75 -0.73 -24.97
CA ALA A 108 18.58 -1.20 -26.35
C ALA A 108 18.15 -2.68 -26.44
N ASN A 109 17.15 -3.07 -25.65
CA ASN A 109 16.64 -4.44 -25.56
C ASN A 109 17.71 -5.46 -25.14
N ASN A 110 18.50 -5.12 -24.13
CA ASN A 110 19.57 -5.96 -23.60
C ASN A 110 20.64 -6.33 -24.65
N LYS A 111 21.03 -5.38 -25.51
CA LYS A 111 21.99 -5.62 -26.62
C LYS A 111 23.31 -6.25 -26.16
N ASP A 112 23.80 -5.83 -24.99
CA ASP A 112 25.08 -6.30 -24.43
C ASP A 112 24.92 -7.57 -23.57
N GLY A 113 23.70 -8.07 -23.36
CA GLY A 113 23.43 -9.29 -22.61
C GLY A 113 23.71 -9.21 -21.10
N ILE A 114 23.88 -8.01 -20.54
CA ILE A 114 24.27 -7.78 -19.14
C ILE A 114 23.10 -7.54 -18.19
N ARG A 115 21.86 -7.50 -18.69
CA ARG A 115 20.67 -7.32 -17.85
C ARG A 115 20.53 -8.52 -16.88
N PRO A 116 20.39 -8.28 -15.57
CA PRO A 116 20.15 -9.36 -14.62
C PRO A 116 18.75 -9.96 -14.79
N ASP A 117 18.56 -11.17 -14.29
CA ASP A 117 17.25 -11.86 -14.33
C ASP A 117 16.20 -11.21 -13.43
N SER A 118 16.65 -10.50 -12.39
CA SER A 118 15.79 -9.81 -11.43
C SER A 118 16.51 -8.66 -10.73
N ILE A 119 15.72 -7.80 -10.09
CA ILE A 119 16.19 -6.78 -9.16
C ILE A 119 15.41 -6.87 -7.85
N VAL A 120 15.99 -6.37 -6.77
CA VAL A 120 15.31 -6.20 -5.49
C VAL A 120 15.00 -4.72 -5.28
N VAL A 121 13.74 -4.42 -5.02
CA VAL A 121 13.23 -3.09 -4.71
C VAL A 121 12.97 -2.99 -3.22
N LYS A 122 13.44 -1.91 -2.61
CA LYS A 122 13.19 -1.56 -1.20
C LYS A 122 12.12 -0.49 -1.12
N LEU A 123 11.24 -0.61 -0.12
CA LEU A 123 10.25 0.41 0.22
C LEU A 123 10.78 1.31 1.33
N LEU A 124 10.63 2.61 1.15
CA LEU A 124 10.92 3.63 2.15
C LEU A 124 9.62 4.32 2.57
N ALA A 125 9.47 4.59 3.86
CA ALA A 125 8.40 5.38 4.45
C ALA A 125 9.01 6.65 5.04
N ASN A 126 8.55 7.83 4.59
CA ASN A 126 9.09 9.13 5.00
C ASN A 126 10.63 9.21 4.86
N GLY A 127 11.18 8.61 3.79
CA GLY A 127 12.62 8.58 3.51
C GLY A 127 13.42 7.55 4.30
N VAL A 128 12.79 6.73 5.15
CA VAL A 128 13.45 5.68 5.94
C VAL A 128 13.09 4.30 5.40
N GLU A 129 14.09 3.42 5.24
CA GLU A 129 13.85 2.03 4.81
C GLU A 129 12.90 1.30 5.78
N THR A 130 11.85 0.68 5.24
CA THR A 130 10.86 -0.08 6.03
C THR A 130 11.29 -1.52 6.34
N GLY A 131 12.38 -1.99 5.70
CA GLY A 131 12.77 -3.39 5.67
C GLY A 131 11.94 -4.26 4.71
N LYS A 132 10.83 -3.76 4.14
CA LYS A 132 10.06 -4.48 3.12
C LYS A 132 10.79 -4.42 1.78
N THR A 133 10.83 -5.57 1.10
CA THR A 133 11.39 -5.72 -0.25
C THR A 133 10.42 -6.41 -1.18
N ALA A 134 10.50 -6.08 -2.47
CA ALA A 134 9.81 -6.78 -3.55
C ALA A 134 10.79 -7.10 -4.67
N THR A 135 10.53 -8.16 -5.42
CA THR A 135 11.37 -8.57 -6.56
C THR A 135 10.66 -8.25 -7.86
N ALA A 136 11.36 -7.57 -8.77
CA ALA A 136 10.92 -7.41 -10.15
C ALA A 136 11.82 -8.24 -11.06
N SER A 137 11.22 -9.05 -11.91
CA SER A 137 11.88 -10.00 -12.80
C SER A 137 11.09 -10.18 -14.10
N VAL A 138 11.65 -10.91 -15.06
CA VAL A 138 10.94 -11.33 -16.27
C VAL A 138 9.63 -12.05 -15.94
N ALA A 139 9.63 -12.95 -14.94
CA ALA A 139 8.46 -13.71 -14.53
C ALA A 139 7.32 -12.81 -14.00
N SER A 140 7.66 -11.71 -13.32
CA SER A 140 6.68 -10.71 -12.84
C SER A 140 6.24 -9.70 -13.91
N GLY A 141 6.73 -9.83 -15.15
CA GLY A 141 6.58 -8.78 -16.17
C GLY A 141 7.24 -7.46 -15.76
N TRP A 142 8.33 -7.53 -14.99
CA TRP A 142 9.03 -6.38 -14.41
C TRP A 142 8.13 -5.44 -13.59
N THR A 143 7.17 -6.01 -12.86
CA THR A 143 6.30 -5.27 -11.95
C THR A 143 6.54 -5.68 -10.50
N TYR A 144 6.19 -4.82 -9.57
CA TYR A 144 6.25 -5.12 -8.14
C TYR A 144 5.18 -4.35 -7.36
N GLU A 145 4.82 -4.88 -6.20
CA GLU A 145 3.79 -4.32 -5.33
C GLU A 145 4.17 -4.51 -3.85
N PHE A 146 3.80 -3.51 -3.04
CA PHE A 146 3.77 -3.58 -1.59
C PHE A 146 2.32 -3.36 -1.14
N THR A 147 1.74 -4.33 -0.43
CA THR A 147 0.35 -4.29 0.04
C THR A 147 0.26 -3.95 1.53
N ASP A 148 -0.94 -3.57 1.96
CA ASP A 148 -1.32 -3.45 3.37
C ASP A 148 -0.46 -2.46 4.16
N LEU A 149 -0.04 -1.39 3.49
CA LEU A 149 0.76 -0.32 4.06
C LEU A 149 -0.15 0.68 4.77
N ASP A 150 0.26 1.13 5.95
CA ASP A 150 -0.45 2.20 6.66
C ASP A 150 -0.51 3.47 5.83
N ARG A 151 -1.69 4.07 5.68
CA ARG A 151 -1.80 5.34 4.96
C ARG A 151 -1.28 6.51 5.78
N TYR A 152 -1.51 6.46 7.08
CA TYR A 152 -1.18 7.52 8.02
C TYR A 152 -0.30 6.99 9.14
N GLN A 153 0.58 7.84 9.66
CA GLN A 153 1.22 7.66 10.96
C GLN A 153 0.39 8.37 12.04
N ASP A 154 0.66 8.06 13.30
CA ASP A 154 0.03 8.64 14.50
C ASP A 154 -0.35 10.12 14.35
N GLY A 155 -1.63 10.40 14.59
CA GLY A 155 -2.19 11.74 14.49
C GLY A 155 -2.63 12.15 13.08
N GLY A 156 -2.73 11.21 12.13
CA GLY A 156 -3.34 11.42 10.83
C GLY A 156 -2.43 12.06 9.79
N LYS A 157 -1.11 12.01 9.98
CA LYS A 157 -0.15 12.52 8.99
C LYS A 157 0.06 11.46 7.92
N GLU A 158 -0.15 11.80 6.65
CA GLU A 158 0.03 10.84 5.55
C GLU A 158 1.49 10.39 5.45
N ILE A 159 1.69 9.09 5.22
CA ILE A 159 3.02 8.51 5.03
C ILE A 159 3.42 8.67 3.57
N VAL A 160 4.58 9.27 3.33
CA VAL A 160 5.15 9.38 1.98
C VAL A 160 5.95 8.12 1.67
N TYR A 161 5.39 7.25 0.83
CA TYR A 161 6.10 6.07 0.35
C TYR A 161 6.91 6.37 -0.90
N THR A 162 8.16 5.90 -0.90
CA THR A 162 9.08 5.95 -2.04
C THR A 162 9.78 4.61 -2.19
N VAL A 163 10.43 4.40 -3.33
CA VAL A 163 11.10 3.14 -3.67
C VAL A 163 12.57 3.39 -4.00
N LYS A 164 13.39 2.37 -3.79
CA LYS A 164 14.81 2.39 -4.15
C LYS A 164 15.23 1.02 -4.64
N GLU A 165 16.06 0.96 -5.68
CA GLU A 165 16.73 -0.27 -6.07
C GLU A 165 17.79 -0.66 -5.02
N ALA A 166 17.74 -1.89 -4.52
CA ALA A 166 18.66 -2.37 -3.49
C ALA A 166 20.11 -2.34 -3.97
N TYR A 167 20.34 -2.75 -5.22
CA TYR A 167 21.63 -2.79 -5.88
C TYR A 167 21.48 -2.42 -7.35
N VAL A 168 22.16 -1.36 -7.77
CA VAL A 168 22.22 -0.99 -9.19
C VAL A 168 23.18 -1.97 -9.89
N PRO A 169 22.74 -2.71 -10.93
CA PRO A 169 23.59 -3.65 -11.63
C PRO A 169 24.79 -2.96 -12.28
N LYS A 170 25.92 -3.67 -12.33
CA LYS A 170 27.15 -3.15 -12.92
C LYS A 170 26.92 -2.73 -14.37
N GLY A 171 27.36 -1.52 -14.73
CA GLY A 171 27.20 -0.98 -16.09
C GLY A 171 25.91 -0.19 -16.31
N TYR A 172 25.05 -0.08 -15.29
CA TYR A 172 23.84 0.72 -15.33
C TYR A 172 23.93 1.94 -14.41
N THR A 173 23.16 2.98 -14.74
CA THR A 173 22.74 4.03 -13.82
C THR A 173 21.26 3.86 -13.50
N SER A 174 20.80 4.32 -12.33
CA SER A 174 19.41 4.14 -11.88
C SER A 174 18.76 5.48 -11.53
N GLU A 175 17.49 5.64 -11.91
CA GLU A 175 16.63 6.75 -11.50
C GLU A 175 15.25 6.25 -11.07
N VAL A 176 14.56 7.04 -10.24
CA VAL A 176 13.21 6.76 -9.75
C VAL A 176 12.26 7.84 -10.22
N ILE A 177 11.21 7.46 -10.94
CA ILE A 177 10.15 8.36 -11.44
C ILE A 177 8.83 7.93 -10.80
N GLY A 178 8.36 8.68 -9.80
CA GLY A 178 7.24 8.27 -8.97
C GLY A 178 7.59 6.98 -8.20
N THR A 179 6.95 5.87 -8.57
CA THR A 179 7.24 4.53 -8.06
C THR A 179 7.84 3.60 -9.11
N ASN A 180 8.22 4.13 -10.28
CA ASN A 180 8.93 3.35 -11.30
C ASN A 180 10.43 3.50 -11.14
N ILE A 181 11.18 2.44 -11.41
CA ILE A 181 12.64 2.44 -11.42
C ILE A 181 13.08 2.27 -12.87
N VAL A 182 13.90 3.19 -13.36
CA VAL A 182 14.48 3.12 -14.70
C VAL A 182 15.99 2.90 -14.55
N ASN A 183 16.50 1.86 -15.23
CA ASN A 183 17.94 1.70 -15.37
C ASN A 183 18.37 1.99 -16.81
N HIS A 184 19.41 2.81 -16.95
CA HIS A 184 19.98 3.18 -18.23
C HIS A 184 21.32 2.50 -18.44
N HIS A 185 21.53 1.99 -19.64
CA HIS A 185 22.81 1.46 -20.11
C HIS A 185 23.02 1.86 -21.56
N LYS A 186 24.18 2.46 -21.84
CA LYS A 186 24.60 2.74 -23.22
C LYS A 186 25.33 1.51 -23.75
N PRO A 187 24.78 0.80 -24.76
CA PRO A 187 25.42 -0.37 -25.32
C PRO A 187 26.79 -0.03 -25.90
N LYS A 188 27.71 -0.99 -25.87
CA LYS A 188 28.99 -0.84 -26.56
C LYS A 188 28.79 -0.77 -28.07
N ASP A 189 29.63 0.02 -28.72
CA ASP A 189 29.79 -0.07 -30.16
C ASP A 189 30.30 -1.48 -30.52
N PRO A 190 29.84 -2.06 -31.63
CA PRO A 190 30.42 -3.31 -32.11
C PRO A 190 31.93 -3.12 -32.27
N GLU A 191 32.73 -3.99 -31.65
CA GLU A 191 34.17 -4.02 -31.92
C GLU A 191 34.36 -4.11 -33.44
N PRO A 192 35.24 -3.28 -34.05
CA PRO A 192 35.61 -3.47 -35.44
C PRO A 192 36.06 -4.91 -35.61
N ASN A 193 35.46 -5.65 -36.54
CA ASN A 193 35.92 -7.00 -36.89
C ASN A 193 37.44 -6.94 -37.07
N LYS A 194 38.20 -7.51 -36.13
CA LYS A 194 39.62 -7.72 -36.32
C LYS A 194 39.74 -8.64 -37.52
N PRO A 195 40.46 -8.28 -38.60
CA PRO A 195 40.64 -9.16 -39.74
C PRO A 195 41.11 -10.51 -39.22
N GLN A 196 40.31 -11.54 -39.48
CA GLN A 196 40.69 -12.91 -39.22
C GLN A 196 41.77 -13.21 -40.26
N ASP A 197 43.03 -13.22 -39.83
CA ASP A 197 44.16 -13.60 -40.67
C ASP A 197 43.85 -14.99 -41.25
N PRO A 198 43.87 -15.20 -42.58
CA PRO A 198 43.55 -16.50 -43.16
C PRO A 198 44.49 -17.55 -42.57
N GLU A 199 43.90 -18.51 -41.87
CA GLU A 199 44.61 -19.67 -41.32
C GLU A 199 45.38 -20.35 -42.47
N PRO A 200 46.68 -20.69 -42.32
CA PRO A 200 47.45 -21.30 -43.40
C PRO A 200 46.81 -22.62 -43.84
N ASN A 201 46.51 -22.74 -45.14
CA ASN A 201 45.95 -23.93 -45.76
C ASN A 201 46.77 -25.19 -45.42
N LYS A 202 46.26 -26.01 -44.50
CA LYS A 202 46.75 -27.37 -44.28
C LYS A 202 46.11 -28.30 -45.33
N PRO A 203 46.88 -29.15 -46.06
CA PRO A 203 46.31 -30.06 -47.04
C PRO A 203 45.33 -31.05 -46.41
N LYS A 204 44.18 -31.29 -47.07
CA LYS A 204 43.22 -32.35 -46.74
C LYS A 204 43.61 -33.64 -47.48
N ASP A 205 43.76 -34.74 -46.77
CA ASP A 205 43.72 -36.09 -47.35
C ASP A 205 42.31 -36.44 -47.85
N PRO A 206 42.17 -37.31 -48.87
CA PRO A 206 40.87 -37.62 -49.46
C PRO A 206 40.10 -38.68 -48.64
N GLU A 207 38.83 -38.40 -48.36
CA GLU A 207 37.88 -39.31 -47.72
C GLU A 207 36.97 -40.00 -48.78
N PRO A 208 36.60 -41.30 -48.66
CA PRO A 208 35.91 -42.02 -49.71
C PRO A 208 34.37 -41.89 -49.66
N GLY A 209 33.76 -41.67 -50.83
CA GLY A 209 32.50 -42.31 -51.29
C GLY A 209 31.17 -42.01 -50.58
N LYS A 210 30.36 -41.13 -51.17
CA LYS A 210 29.00 -40.72 -50.78
C LYS A 210 27.91 -41.79 -51.07
N PRO A 211 26.92 -42.03 -50.18
CA PRO A 211 25.59 -42.51 -50.58
C PRO A 211 24.54 -41.37 -50.59
N GLY A 212 23.55 -41.48 -51.49
CA GLY A 212 22.57 -40.45 -51.87
C GLY A 212 21.45 -40.11 -50.85
N PRO A 213 20.50 -39.23 -51.23
CA PRO A 213 19.69 -38.44 -50.30
C PRO A 213 18.45 -39.19 -49.76
N LYS A 214 18.09 -38.91 -48.50
CA LYS A 214 16.85 -39.33 -47.84
C LYS A 214 16.25 -38.16 -47.02
N PRO A 215 14.94 -38.18 -46.69
CA PRO A 215 14.00 -37.08 -46.98
C PRO A 215 13.91 -36.00 -45.89
N GLN A 216 13.47 -34.80 -46.29
CA GLN A 216 13.10 -33.71 -45.37
C GLN A 216 11.84 -34.05 -44.56
N LEU A 217 11.94 -33.94 -43.24
CA LEU A 217 10.81 -33.97 -42.32
C LEU A 217 10.27 -32.55 -42.10
N PRO A 218 8.94 -32.36 -41.94
CA PRO A 218 8.34 -31.04 -41.80
C PRO A 218 8.62 -30.40 -40.44
N ASN A 219 8.71 -29.07 -40.47
CA ASN A 219 8.92 -28.20 -39.32
C ASN A 219 7.58 -27.97 -38.60
N THR A 220 7.44 -28.40 -37.35
CA THR A 220 6.30 -28.04 -36.49
C THR A 220 6.79 -27.52 -35.14
N GLY A 221 6.56 -26.22 -34.93
CA GLY A 221 6.82 -25.48 -33.69
C GLY A 221 6.59 -23.99 -33.92
N GLU A 222 5.33 -23.58 -33.79
CA GLU A 222 4.72 -22.25 -33.97
C GLU A 222 5.61 -20.99 -34.05
N LYS A 223 5.44 -20.25 -35.15
CA LYS A 223 5.67 -18.81 -35.19
C LYS A 223 4.47 -18.09 -34.56
N SER A 224 4.57 -17.69 -33.30
CA SER A 224 3.67 -16.66 -32.78
C SER A 224 4.20 -15.28 -33.20
N SER A 225 3.62 -14.80 -34.30
CA SER A 225 3.64 -13.39 -34.66
C SER A 225 2.89 -12.60 -33.58
N ASN A 226 3.62 -11.88 -32.73
CA ASN A 226 3.05 -10.78 -31.95
C ASN A 226 3.50 -9.46 -32.57
N ALA A 227 2.83 -9.09 -33.66
CA ALA A 227 2.64 -7.68 -33.98
C ALA A 227 1.67 -7.08 -32.96
N ALA A 228 2.23 -6.52 -31.88
CA ALA A 228 1.56 -5.74 -30.83
C ALA A 228 2.67 -5.37 -29.81
N VAL A 229 2.84 -4.16 -29.29
CA VAL A 229 1.90 -3.07 -29.11
C VAL A 229 2.69 -1.86 -28.56
N VAL A 230 2.34 -0.68 -29.08
CA VAL A 230 2.30 0.63 -28.40
C VAL A 230 3.63 1.28 -28.00
N ALA A 231 4.04 2.23 -28.83
CA ALA A 231 4.53 3.51 -28.36
C ALA A 231 3.47 4.13 -27.43
N GLY A 232 3.73 4.09 -26.13
CA GLY A 232 2.81 4.58 -25.10
C GLY A 232 3.55 5.44 -24.11
N LEU A 233 3.84 6.68 -24.50
CA LEU A 233 3.99 7.78 -23.55
C LEU A 233 2.63 7.99 -22.86
N ALA A 234 2.34 7.17 -21.85
CA ALA A 234 1.24 7.41 -20.93
C ALA A 234 1.78 8.27 -19.79
N LEU A 235 1.61 9.58 -19.92
CA LEU A 235 1.58 10.52 -18.78
C LEU A 235 0.45 10.08 -17.83
N MET A 236 0.75 9.16 -16.92
CA MET A 236 -0.06 8.94 -15.74
C MET A 236 0.34 9.98 -14.72
N THR A 237 -0.29 11.15 -14.79
CA THR A 237 -0.37 12.06 -13.65
C THR A 237 -1.05 11.30 -12.52
N VAL A 238 -0.26 10.77 -11.58
CA VAL A 238 -0.82 10.45 -10.27
C VAL A 238 -1.16 11.80 -9.65
N THR A 239 -2.46 12.10 -9.63
CA THR A 239 -3.04 13.20 -8.85
C THR A 239 -2.77 12.95 -7.37
N GLY A 240 -1.57 13.32 -6.93
CA GLY A 240 -1.25 13.53 -5.53
C GLY A 240 -1.36 15.03 -5.24
N GLY A 241 -2.39 15.43 -4.50
CA GLY A 241 -2.51 16.79 -3.94
C GLY A 241 -3.81 17.51 -4.27
N LEU A 242 -4.89 17.19 -3.55
CA LEU A 242 -5.98 18.15 -3.37
C LEU A 242 -5.49 19.25 -2.42
N TYR A 243 -5.04 20.37 -2.98
CA TYR A 243 -4.66 21.57 -2.27
C TYR A 243 -5.93 22.36 -1.90
N PHE A 244 -6.38 22.28 -0.64
CA PHE A 244 -7.43 23.16 -0.12
C PHE A 244 -6.82 24.53 0.20
N VAL A 245 -7.05 25.51 -0.67
CA VAL A 245 -6.87 26.93 -0.33
C VAL A 245 -8.07 27.38 0.51
N SER A 246 -7.85 27.52 1.81
CA SER A 246 -8.72 28.32 2.67
C SER A 246 -8.57 29.79 2.30
N ARG A 247 -9.56 30.36 1.61
CA ARG A 247 -9.74 31.81 1.52
C ARG A 247 -10.37 32.31 2.82
N LYS A 248 -9.57 32.98 3.65
CA LYS A 248 -10.07 33.97 4.61
C LYS A 248 -10.65 35.14 3.83
N ASN A 249 -11.92 35.45 4.01
CA ASN A 249 -12.43 36.80 3.80
C ASN A 249 -12.76 37.43 5.15
N LYS A 250 -12.36 38.69 5.24
CA LYS A 250 -12.72 39.67 6.28
C LYS A 250 -14.23 39.89 6.33
#